data_AF-A0AAE0C465-F1
#
_entry.id   AF-A0AAE0C465-F1
#
_cell.length_a   1.000
_cell.length_b   1.000
_cell.length_c   1.000
_cell.angle_alpha   90.00
_cell.angle_beta   90.00
_cell.angle_gamma   90.00
#
_symmetry.space_group_name_H-M   'P 1'
#
loop_
_entity.id
_entity.type
_entity.pdbx_description
1 polymer ?
#
loop_
_entity_poly.entity_id
_entity_poly.type
_entity_poly.pdbx_seq_one_letter_code
_entity_poly.pdbx_strand_id
1 'polypeptide(L)'
;MAFNIASTAYLRQLPLSEDSVHPEIRMPDILLYDFFNSGKKIVRIGRCPTNEVHLHSERIPLILELHHSYIELQVLADGDYVYSLIDNSQKSLNGCYVGSKMIAKGGREVIQHGAVLSFGEPLNVRRDDRVQRNPFRFEFRIGFLIPPLPTPTRSM
;
A
#
# COMPACT_ATOMS: atom_id res chain seq x y z
N MET A 1 -17.65 19.81 -21.50
CA MET A 1 -17.84 18.51 -20.82
C MET A 1 -16.49 17.81 -20.77
N ALA A 2 -15.92 17.63 -19.58
CA ALA A 2 -15.00 16.53 -19.24
C ALA A 2 -14.57 16.74 -17.77
N PHE A 3 -15.28 16.11 -16.84
CA PHE A 3 -14.69 15.84 -15.53
C PHE A 3 -13.53 14.88 -15.79
N ASN A 4 -12.29 15.33 -15.60
CA ASN A 4 -11.13 14.47 -15.70
C ASN A 4 -11.10 13.64 -14.40
N ILE A 5 -11.89 12.57 -14.38
CA ILE A 5 -12.00 11.60 -13.29
C ILE A 5 -10.73 10.75 -13.35
N ALA A 6 -9.58 11.34 -13.05
CA ALA A 6 -8.38 10.59 -12.72
C ALA A 6 -8.74 9.79 -11.47
N SER A 7 -8.89 8.48 -11.65
CA SER A 7 -9.37 7.56 -10.64
C SER A 7 -8.44 7.65 -9.44
N THR A 8 -8.95 8.13 -8.29
CA THR A 8 -8.12 8.33 -7.10
C THR A 8 -7.68 6.96 -6.58
N ALA A 9 -6.44 6.59 -6.86
CA ALA A 9 -5.85 5.38 -6.31
C ALA A 9 -5.31 5.67 -4.90
N TYR A 10 -5.58 4.80 -3.95
CA TYR A 10 -5.04 4.89 -2.59
C TYR A 10 -4.84 3.50 -1.98
N LEU A 11 -3.98 3.43 -0.97
CA LEU A 11 -3.79 2.25 -0.13
C LEU A 11 -4.46 2.51 1.21
N ARG A 12 -5.49 1.71 1.54
CA ARG A 12 -6.15 1.76 2.83
C ARG A 12 -5.52 0.75 3.77
N GLN A 13 -5.01 1.17 4.93
CA GLN A 13 -4.50 0.17 5.89
C GLN A 13 -5.68 -0.71 6.36
N LEU A 14 -5.52 -2.03 6.27
CA LEU A 14 -6.57 -2.91 6.79
C LEU A 14 -6.59 -2.85 8.33
N PRO A 15 -7.77 -3.00 8.96
CA PRO A 15 -7.90 -2.94 10.41
C PRO A 15 -6.93 -3.91 11.12
N LEU A 16 -6.24 -3.38 12.11
CA LEU A 16 -5.50 -4.17 13.09
C LEU A 16 -6.53 -4.76 14.06
N SER A 17 -6.71 -6.08 14.06
CA SER A 17 -7.52 -6.77 15.09
C SER A 17 -6.72 -6.92 16.38
N GLU A 18 -7.40 -7.25 17.49
CA GLU A 18 -6.78 -7.61 18.77
C GLU A 18 -5.76 -8.75 18.64
N ASP A 19 -5.94 -9.65 17.66
CA ASP A 19 -4.99 -10.73 17.32
C ASP A 19 -3.80 -10.29 16.43
N SER A 20 -3.68 -8.99 16.10
CA SER A 20 -2.53 -8.51 15.31
C SER A 20 -1.30 -8.45 16.19
N VAL A 21 -0.17 -8.93 15.70
CA VAL A 21 1.11 -8.69 16.36
C VAL A 21 1.52 -7.26 16.04
N HIS A 22 1.55 -6.45 17.09
CA HIS A 22 1.69 -5.00 17.08
C HIS A 22 0.45 -4.22 16.59
N PRO A 23 -0.68 -4.25 17.32
CA PRO A 23 -1.87 -3.45 17.00
C PRO A 23 -1.62 -1.93 17.10
N GLU A 24 -0.47 -1.52 17.64
CA GLU A 24 -0.02 -0.13 17.69
C GLU A 24 0.55 0.39 16.36
N ILE A 25 0.92 -0.48 15.40
CA ILE A 25 1.52 -0.05 14.12
C ILE A 25 0.41 0.43 13.17
N ARG A 26 -0.10 1.62 13.45
CA ARG A 26 -1.07 2.32 12.62
C ARG A 26 -0.36 3.16 11.57
N MET A 27 -0.75 2.97 10.32
CA MET A 27 -0.29 3.72 9.16
C MET A 27 -1.45 4.53 8.62
N PRO A 28 -1.24 5.79 8.21
CA PRO A 28 -2.27 6.53 7.52
C PRO A 28 -2.59 5.87 6.18
N ASP A 29 -3.80 6.12 5.67
CA ASP A 29 -4.12 5.79 4.29
C ASP A 29 -3.18 6.57 3.35
N ILE A 30 -2.72 5.92 2.29
CA ILE A 30 -1.71 6.45 1.38
C ILE A 30 -2.39 6.89 0.10
N LEU A 31 -2.42 8.19 -0.15
CA LEU A 31 -3.03 8.77 -1.34
C LEU A 31 -2.06 8.70 -2.52
N LEU A 32 -2.10 7.59 -3.27
CA LEU A 32 -1.23 7.40 -4.42
C LEU A 32 -1.48 8.45 -5.52
N TYR A 33 -2.72 8.90 -5.62
CA TYR A 33 -3.15 9.97 -6.51
C TYR A 33 -2.32 11.24 -6.40
N ASP A 34 -1.95 11.68 -5.19
CA ASP A 34 -1.20 12.94 -5.00
C ASP A 34 0.17 12.86 -5.69
N PHE A 35 0.81 11.69 -5.65
CA PHE A 35 2.08 11.45 -6.32
C PHE A 35 1.92 11.38 -7.84
N PHE A 36 0.89 10.67 -8.32
CA PHE A 36 0.68 10.52 -9.76
C PHE A 36 0.26 11.83 -10.43
N ASN A 37 -0.53 12.67 -9.73
CA ASN A 37 -0.87 14.01 -10.18
C ASN A 37 0.31 14.98 -10.20
N SER A 38 1.32 14.75 -9.37
CA SER A 38 2.58 15.51 -9.44
C SER A 38 3.47 15.08 -10.62
N GLY A 39 2.94 14.27 -11.55
CA GLY A 39 3.65 13.76 -12.72
C GLY A 39 4.55 12.56 -12.45
N LYS A 40 4.56 11.99 -11.23
CA LYS A 40 5.31 10.76 -10.99
C LYS A 40 4.60 9.60 -11.69
N LYS A 41 5.38 8.62 -12.15
CA LYS A 41 4.87 7.32 -12.64
C LYS A 41 5.18 6.18 -11.67
N ILE A 42 6.06 6.43 -10.71
CA ILE A 42 6.55 5.46 -9.75
C ILE A 42 6.48 6.06 -8.35
N VAL A 43 5.91 5.30 -7.41
CA VAL A 43 5.84 5.62 -5.99
C VAL A 43 6.66 4.58 -5.24
N ARG A 44 7.71 5.02 -4.51
CA ARG A 44 8.58 4.12 -3.74
C ARG A 44 8.02 3.90 -2.35
N ILE A 45 8.14 2.67 -1.88
CA ILE A 45 7.65 2.21 -0.58
C ILE A 45 8.80 1.54 0.17
N GLY A 46 8.96 1.87 1.45
CA GLY A 46 9.96 1.23 2.32
C GLY A 46 10.29 2.05 3.57
N ARG A 47 11.25 1.59 4.36
CA ARG A 47 11.63 2.22 5.65
C ARG A 47 12.51 3.45 5.52
N CYS A 48 12.94 3.84 4.32
CA CYS A 48 13.72 5.05 4.14
C CYS A 48 12.79 6.28 4.13
N PRO A 49 13.06 7.34 4.91
CA PRO A 49 12.26 8.57 4.91
C PRO A 49 12.23 9.32 3.57
N THR A 50 13.14 8.99 2.64
CA THR A 50 13.19 9.60 1.30
C THR A 50 12.24 8.96 0.30
N ASN A 51 11.56 7.87 0.67
CA ASN A 51 10.50 7.28 -0.13
C ASN A 51 9.26 8.17 -0.13
N GLU A 52 8.47 8.09 -1.19
CA GLU A 52 7.15 8.70 -1.25
C GLU A 52 6.23 8.11 -0.17
N VAL A 53 6.35 6.80 0.09
CA VAL A 53 5.64 6.10 1.16
C VAL A 53 6.64 5.56 2.15
N HIS A 54 6.73 6.25 3.29
CA HIS A 54 7.58 5.84 4.39
C HIS A 54 6.83 4.90 5.32
N LEU A 55 7.16 3.60 5.25
CA LEU A 55 6.64 2.58 6.15
C LEU A 55 7.71 2.20 7.17
N HIS A 56 7.55 2.67 8.41
CA HIS A 56 8.51 2.42 9.49
C HIS A 56 7.82 1.94 10.77
N SER A 57 8.45 1.00 11.46
CA SER A 57 8.04 0.54 12.79
C SER A 57 9.27 0.38 13.66
N GLU A 58 9.23 0.93 14.87
CA GLU A 58 10.28 0.73 15.88
C GLU A 58 10.29 -0.71 16.43
N ARG A 59 9.18 -1.42 16.32
CA ARG A 59 9.02 -2.80 16.83
C ARG A 59 9.67 -3.84 15.92
N ILE A 60 9.49 -3.66 14.61
CA ILE A 60 10.01 -4.56 13.57
C ILE A 60 10.75 -3.75 12.49
N PRO A 61 11.82 -3.03 12.86
CA PRO A 61 12.44 -2.01 12.01
C PRO A 61 13.13 -2.56 10.76
N LEU A 62 13.41 -3.85 10.73
CA LEU A 62 14.12 -4.54 9.64
C LEU A 62 13.22 -5.43 8.79
N ILE A 63 11.91 -5.45 9.04
CA ILE A 63 10.99 -6.26 8.23
C ILE A 63 10.85 -5.72 6.81
N LEU A 64 10.98 -4.39 6.66
CA LEU A 64 11.00 -3.70 5.39
C LEU A 64 12.41 -3.24 5.06
N GLU A 65 12.70 -3.17 3.78
CA GLU A 65 13.95 -2.63 3.27
C GLU A 65 13.88 -1.11 3.14
N LEU A 66 15.04 -0.47 3.00
CA LEU A 66 15.12 0.98 2.77
C LEU A 66 14.24 1.40 1.58
N HIS A 67 14.36 0.70 0.45
CA HIS A 67 13.51 0.85 -0.72
C HIS A 67 12.98 -0.55 -1.05
N HIS A 68 11.84 -0.90 -0.50
CA HIS A 68 11.33 -2.26 -0.47
C HIS A 68 10.57 -2.63 -1.74
N SER A 69 9.75 -1.72 -2.23
CA SER A 69 8.91 -1.95 -3.40
C SER A 69 8.52 -0.65 -4.08
N TYR A 70 7.86 -0.79 -5.22
CA TYR A 70 7.37 0.32 -6.03
C TYR A 70 5.95 0.05 -6.50
N ILE A 71 5.10 1.08 -6.51
CA ILE A 71 3.87 1.05 -7.31
C ILE A 71 4.11 1.89 -8.55
N GLU A 72 3.93 1.27 -9.71
CA GLU A 72 4.02 1.91 -11.02
C GLU A 72 2.63 2.16 -11.59
N LEU A 73 2.45 3.33 -12.22
CA LEU A 73 1.30 3.69 -13.04
C LEU A 73 1.69 3.70 -14.51
N GLN A 74 0.99 2.90 -15.30
CA GLN A 74 1.07 2.91 -16.77
C GLN A 74 -0.23 3.43 -17.35
N VAL A 75 -0.11 4.35 -18.32
CA VAL A 75 -1.25 4.84 -19.11
C VAL A 75 -1.23 4.09 -20.44
N LEU A 76 -2.29 3.35 -20.72
CA LEU A 76 -2.47 2.60 -21.94
C LEU A 76 -2.86 3.52 -23.10
N ALA A 77 -2.76 3.01 -24.33
CA ALA A 77 -3.02 3.79 -25.55
C ALA A 77 -4.48 4.25 -25.69
N ASP A 78 -5.41 3.52 -25.07
CA ASP A 78 -6.83 3.84 -24.97
C ASP A 78 -7.16 4.84 -23.86
N GLY A 79 -6.17 5.23 -23.04
CA GLY A 79 -6.33 6.15 -21.92
C GLY A 79 -6.60 5.46 -20.58
N ASP A 80 -6.66 4.13 -20.54
CA ASP A 80 -6.84 3.39 -19.29
C ASP A 80 -5.58 3.39 -18.43
N TYR A 81 -5.79 3.25 -17.12
CA TYR A 81 -4.72 3.24 -16.13
C TYR A 81 -4.47 1.82 -15.60
N VAL A 82 -3.22 1.36 -15.69
CA VAL A 82 -2.77 0.08 -15.11
C VAL A 82 -1.80 0.37 -13.98
N TYR A 83 -2.13 -0.15 -12.80
CA TYR A 83 -1.26 -0.11 -11.63
C TYR A 83 -0.53 -1.44 -11.47
N SER A 84 0.72 -1.39 -11.06
CA SER A 84 1.51 -2.59 -10.79
C SER A 84 2.33 -2.46 -9.53
N LEU A 85 2.36 -3.51 -8.72
CA LEU A 85 3.29 -3.65 -7.61
C LEU A 85 4.56 -4.36 -8.11
N ILE A 86 5.71 -3.77 -7.81
CA ILE A 86 7.03 -4.27 -8.19
C ILE A 86 7.84 -4.48 -6.91
N ASP A 87 8.30 -5.71 -6.70
CA ASP A 87 9.22 -6.03 -5.61
C ASP A 87 10.64 -5.57 -5.98
N ASN A 88 11.34 -4.89 -5.07
CA ASN A 88 12.71 -4.47 -5.33
C ASN A 88 13.70 -5.63 -5.09
N SER A 89 13.82 -6.54 -6.08
CA SER A 89 14.66 -7.76 -6.07
C SER A 89 16.02 -7.65 -5.41
N GLN A 90 16.73 -6.54 -5.59
CA GLN A 90 18.11 -6.41 -5.13
C GLN A 90 18.22 -6.20 -3.61
N LYS A 91 17.11 -5.83 -2.97
CA LYS A 91 17.12 -5.45 -1.56
C LYS A 91 16.06 -6.19 -0.76
N SER A 92 14.89 -6.46 -1.33
CA SER A 92 13.77 -7.11 -0.65
C SER A 92 14.10 -8.55 -0.22
N LEU A 93 14.51 -8.73 1.04
CA LEU A 93 14.73 -10.06 1.63
C LEU A 93 13.41 -10.77 1.95
N ASN A 94 12.42 -9.99 2.39
CA ASN A 94 11.18 -10.46 2.99
C ASN A 94 9.99 -10.46 1.98
N GLY A 95 10.15 -9.76 0.85
CA GLY A 95 9.26 -9.83 -0.31
C GLY A 95 7.96 -9.04 -0.22
N CYS A 96 7.27 -8.98 -1.36
CA CYS A 96 5.97 -8.34 -1.51
C CYS A 96 4.89 -9.36 -1.89
N TYR A 97 3.65 -9.13 -1.48
CA TYR A 97 2.54 -10.05 -1.70
C TYR A 97 1.32 -9.31 -2.24
N VAL A 98 0.59 -9.98 -3.13
CA VAL A 98 -0.76 -9.59 -3.59
C VAL A 98 -1.71 -10.73 -3.24
N GLY A 99 -2.58 -10.51 -2.26
CA GLY A 99 -3.28 -11.60 -1.59
C GLY A 99 -2.27 -12.58 -0.98
N SER A 100 -2.53 -13.88 -1.10
CA SER A 100 -1.61 -14.93 -0.63
C SER A 100 -0.41 -15.17 -1.54
N LYS A 101 -0.32 -14.52 -2.70
CA LYS A 101 0.73 -14.74 -3.70
C LYS A 101 1.91 -13.82 -3.45
N MET A 102 3.09 -14.39 -3.21
CA MET A 102 4.35 -13.65 -3.24
C MET A 102 4.70 -13.25 -4.68
N ILE A 103 5.05 -12.00 -4.88
CA ILE A 103 5.63 -11.53 -6.15
C ILE A 103 7.04 -12.09 -6.25
N ALA A 104 7.42 -12.63 -7.42
CA ALA A 104 8.79 -13.05 -7.66
C ALA A 104 9.75 -11.88 -7.39
N LYS A 105 10.96 -12.15 -6.89
CA LYS A 105 11.95 -11.09 -6.63
C LYS A 105 12.20 -10.28 -7.90
N GLY A 106 11.97 -8.98 -7.86
CA GLY A 106 12.15 -8.11 -9.05
C GLY A 106 11.04 -8.27 -10.08
N GLY A 107 10.08 -9.14 -9.79
CA GLY A 107 8.88 -9.35 -10.57
C GLY A 107 7.91 -8.20 -10.40
N ARG A 108 6.93 -8.21 -11.30
CA ARG A 108 5.89 -7.22 -11.42
C ARG A 108 4.55 -7.93 -11.43
N GLU A 109 3.62 -7.45 -10.63
CA GLU A 109 2.24 -7.95 -10.58
C GLU A 109 1.27 -6.79 -10.80
N VAL A 110 0.30 -6.98 -11.69
CA VAL A 110 -0.79 -6.01 -11.89
C VAL A 110 -1.72 -6.05 -10.68
N ILE A 111 -2.06 -4.89 -10.14
CA ILE A 111 -2.93 -4.78 -8.97
C ILE A 111 -4.31 -4.23 -9.38
N GLN A 112 -5.36 -4.88 -8.90
CA GLN A 112 -6.75 -4.54 -9.20
C GLN A 112 -7.43 -3.89 -7.99
N HIS A 113 -8.48 -3.11 -8.22
CA HIS A 113 -9.31 -2.56 -7.13
C HIS A 113 -9.74 -3.68 -6.16
N GLY A 114 -9.53 -3.47 -4.86
CA GLY A 114 -9.80 -4.44 -3.79
C GLY A 114 -8.67 -5.44 -3.53
N ALA A 115 -7.59 -5.42 -4.32
CA ALA A 115 -6.43 -6.27 -4.07
C ALA A 115 -5.77 -5.89 -2.74
N VAL A 116 -5.42 -6.89 -1.94
CA VAL A 116 -4.67 -6.66 -0.69
C VAL A 116 -3.19 -6.82 -0.96
N LEU A 117 -2.44 -5.78 -0.68
CA LEU A 117 -0.98 -5.77 -0.76
C LEU A 117 -0.41 -5.98 0.63
N SER A 118 0.62 -6.79 0.77
CA SER A 118 1.40 -6.84 2.01
C SER A 118 2.90 -6.81 1.75
N PHE A 119 3.62 -6.17 2.65
CA PHE A 119 5.06 -5.93 2.54
C PHE A 119 5.80 -6.63 3.66
N GLY A 120 6.94 -7.25 3.35
CA GLY A 120 7.77 -8.01 4.28
C GLY A 120 7.21 -9.38 4.68
N GLU A 121 5.89 -9.53 4.85
CA GLU A 121 5.30 -10.83 5.19
C GLU A 121 3.98 -11.04 4.45
N PRO A 122 3.50 -12.29 4.33
CA PRO A 122 2.13 -12.57 3.92
C PRO A 122 1.11 -11.85 4.81
N LEU A 123 -0.15 -11.72 4.35
CA LEU A 123 -1.21 -11.08 5.13
C LEU A 123 -1.33 -11.64 6.56
N ASN A 124 -1.19 -12.95 6.66
CA ASN A 124 -1.33 -13.73 7.88
C ASN A 124 -0.12 -14.65 8.00
N VAL A 125 0.55 -14.60 9.15
CA VAL A 125 1.69 -15.44 9.48
C VAL A 125 1.31 -16.32 10.66
N ARG A 126 1.48 -17.63 10.53
CA ARG A 126 1.25 -18.55 11.64
C ARG A 126 2.52 -18.63 12.47
N ARG A 127 2.44 -18.26 13.75
CA ARG A 127 3.55 -18.39 14.74
C ARG A 127 2.96 -18.89 16.06
N ASP A 128 3.61 -19.89 16.66
CA ASP A 128 3.25 -20.43 17.98
C ASP A 128 1.73 -20.72 18.12
N ASP A 129 1.17 -21.45 17.16
CA ASP A 129 -0.24 -21.81 17.05
C ASP A 129 -1.25 -20.65 16.94
N ARG A 130 -0.76 -19.42 16.76
CA ARG A 130 -1.60 -18.23 16.54
C ARG A 130 -1.42 -17.68 15.13
N VAL A 131 -2.48 -17.08 14.60
CA VAL A 131 -2.43 -16.33 13.34
C VAL A 131 -2.15 -14.88 13.66
N GLN A 132 -0.96 -14.41 13.28
CA GLN A 132 -0.52 -13.04 13.42
C GLN A 132 -0.78 -12.30 12.11
N ARG A 133 -1.45 -11.15 12.16
CA ARG A 133 -1.76 -10.38 10.96
C ARG A 133 -0.67 -9.34 10.67
N ASN A 134 -0.11 -9.32 9.47
CA ASN A 134 0.98 -8.41 9.07
C ASN A 134 0.53 -6.93 9.14
N PRO A 135 1.16 -6.06 9.95
CA PRO A 135 0.75 -4.66 10.09
C PRO A 135 0.92 -3.82 8.80
N PHE A 136 1.79 -4.24 7.89
CA PHE A 136 2.04 -3.60 6.59
C PHE A 136 1.17 -4.19 5.48
N ARG A 137 -0.12 -4.40 5.77
CA ARG A 137 -1.12 -4.88 4.81
C ARG A 137 -2.12 -3.77 4.46
N PHE A 138 -2.35 -3.58 3.18
CA PHE A 138 -3.16 -2.49 2.65
C PHE A 138 -4.08 -2.99 1.57
N GLU A 139 -5.30 -2.49 1.54
CA GLU A 139 -6.22 -2.69 0.41
C GLU A 139 -5.98 -1.58 -0.63
N PHE A 140 -5.67 -1.98 -1.85
CA PHE A 140 -5.58 -1.08 -2.99
C PHE A 140 -6.99 -0.72 -3.46
N ARG A 141 -7.31 0.56 -3.46
CA ARG A 141 -8.61 1.09 -3.86
C ARG A 141 -8.44 2.08 -5.00
N ILE A 142 -9.34 1.97 -5.95
CA ILE A 142 -9.58 2.94 -7.02
C ILE A 142 -10.98 3.52 -6.79
N GLY A 143 -11.11 4.81 -6.58
CA GLY A 143 -12.42 5.46 -6.43
C GLY A 143 -12.34 6.77 -5.66
N PHE A 144 -13.48 7.45 -5.52
CA PHE A 144 -13.54 8.73 -4.82
C PHE A 144 -13.15 8.57 -3.34
N LEU A 145 -12.18 9.35 -2.87
CA LEU A 145 -12.13 9.71 -1.45
C LEU A 145 -13.42 10.46 -1.17
N ILE A 146 -14.36 9.82 -0.47
CA ILE A 146 -15.39 10.59 0.22
C ILE A 146 -14.63 11.22 1.39
N PRO A 147 -14.37 12.55 1.40
CA PRO A 147 -13.80 13.17 2.58
C PRO A 147 -14.69 12.83 3.78
N PRO A 148 -14.14 12.62 4.98
CA PRO A 148 -14.97 12.42 6.16
C PRO A 148 -15.97 13.58 6.20
N LEU A 149 -17.27 13.23 6.28
CA LEU A 149 -18.33 14.21 6.37
C LEU A 149 -17.93 15.24 7.44
N PRO A 150 -18.01 16.55 7.16
CA PRO A 150 -17.69 17.56 8.17
C PRO A 150 -18.53 17.24 9.40
N THR A 151 -17.86 17.06 10.53
CA THR A 151 -18.52 16.89 11.83
C THR A 151 -19.52 18.02 11.95
N PRO A 152 -20.83 17.75 12.16
CA PRO A 152 -21.81 18.82 12.25
C PRO A 152 -21.35 19.74 13.37
N THR A 153 -20.95 20.95 13.00
CA THR A 153 -20.69 22.03 13.93
C THR A 153 -21.99 22.18 14.69
N ARG A 154 -22.00 21.78 15.97
CA ARG A 154 -23.08 22.18 16.88
C ARG A 154 -23.04 23.70 16.90
N SER A 155 -23.92 24.32 16.12
CA SER A 155 -24.32 25.70 16.33
C SER A 155 -24.86 25.76 17.76
N MET A 156 -24.17 26.51 18.63
CA MET A 156 -24.74 27.00 19.87
C MET A 156 -25.90 27.94 19.56
#